data_AF-A0AAW0FKI4-F1
#
_entry.id   AF-A0AAW0FKI4-F1
#
_cell.length_a   1.000
_cell.length_b   1.000
_cell.length_c   1.000
_cell.angle_alpha   90.00
_cell.angle_beta   90.00
_cell.angle_gamma   90.00
#
_symmetry.space_group_name_H-M   'P 1'
#
loop_
_entity.id
_entity.type
_entity.pdbx_description
1 polymer ?
#
loop_
_entity_poly.entity_id
_entity_poly.type
_entity_poly.pdbx_seq_one_letter_code
_entity_poly.pdbx_strand_id
1 'polypeptide(L)'
;MINAFKNKVTGTSSLLKLSTRYLASAANSSFSKTSQLDRATLTIKDGPVFNGYSFGANKNISGEAVFTTSLVGYPESMTDPSYKGQILCFTQPLIGNYGVPSSTLKDQFNLLKYMESPSVQCIGIVVADVALEYSHWTAVESLQQWCQRSGVAAISGVDTRQLVSYLRDKGSSLAKITIGEEYDADEDAAFEDPDCGAKENILRCLVQRGHQLLALASGAKTIKLKAHNIPALDLITGKCHITSQNHGYAVDTSTLSEEWEPYFTNLNDLSNEETSMNTNQLMV
;
A
#
# COMPACT_ATOMS: atom_id res chain seq x y z
N MET A 1 25.05 68.83 31.52
CA MET A 1 24.61 70.08 32.17
C MET A 1 23.56 70.71 31.26
N ILE A 2 22.27 70.50 31.53
CA ILE A 2 21.40 71.32 32.38
C ILE A 2 20.60 72.36 31.54
N ASN A 3 19.31 72.06 31.45
CA ASN A 3 18.12 72.95 31.42
C ASN A 3 17.73 73.77 30.18
N ALA A 4 16.55 73.41 29.68
CA ALA A 4 15.47 74.30 29.21
C ALA A 4 14.34 73.37 28.72
N PHE A 5 13.05 73.43 29.08
CA PHE A 5 12.22 74.44 29.70
C PHE A 5 10.94 73.74 30.19
N LYS A 6 10.35 74.24 31.27
CA LYS A 6 9.04 73.85 31.82
C LYS A 6 7.91 74.17 30.83
N ASN A 7 6.89 73.30 30.76
CA ASN A 7 5.49 73.75 30.70
C ASN A 7 4.55 72.66 31.24
N LYS A 8 3.56 73.11 32.02
CA LYS A 8 2.70 72.35 32.93
C LYS A 8 1.25 72.72 32.62
N VAL A 9 0.43 71.80 32.10
CA VAL A 9 -1.05 71.92 32.00
C VAL A 9 -1.63 70.48 31.96
N THR A 10 -1.97 69.90 33.12
CA THR A 10 -3.34 69.58 33.62
C THR A 10 -4.18 68.59 32.80
N GLY A 11 -4.63 67.52 33.47
CA GLY A 11 -6.01 67.04 33.33
C GLY A 11 -6.26 65.75 32.54
N THR A 12 -6.92 64.82 33.24
CA THR A 12 -7.82 63.76 32.74
C THR A 12 -7.25 62.52 32.06
N SER A 13 -7.05 61.50 32.91
CA SER A 13 -7.32 60.06 32.70
C SER A 13 -8.08 59.70 31.41
N SER A 14 -7.39 59.03 30.49
CA SER A 14 -7.96 57.94 29.71
C SER A 14 -6.92 56.82 29.56
N LEU A 15 -7.27 55.64 30.08
CA LEU A 15 -6.45 54.44 30.04
C LEU A 15 -6.42 53.87 28.62
N LEU A 16 -5.46 54.30 27.80
CA LEU A 16 -5.06 53.51 26.64
C LEU A 16 -4.14 52.39 27.13
N LYS A 17 -4.73 51.21 27.37
CA LYS A 17 -3.99 49.96 27.53
C LYS A 17 -3.25 49.70 26.22
N LEU A 18 -1.97 50.08 26.15
CA LEU A 18 -1.05 49.51 25.18
C LEU A 18 -0.99 48.01 25.49
N SER A 19 -1.65 47.20 24.66
CA SER A 19 -1.51 45.75 24.72
C SER A 19 -0.09 45.43 24.30
N THR A 20 0.79 45.26 25.28
CA THR A 20 2.11 44.67 25.11
C THR A 20 1.89 43.31 24.46
N ARG A 21 2.10 43.21 23.15
CA ARG A 21 2.17 41.92 22.46
C ARG A 21 3.40 41.22 23.01
N TYR A 22 3.19 40.43 24.06
CA TYR A 22 4.11 39.36 24.38
C TYR A 22 4.18 38.49 23.15
N LEU A 23 5.34 38.46 22.48
CA LEU A 23 5.68 37.35 21.62
C LEU A 23 5.73 36.14 22.54
N ALA A 24 4.62 35.39 22.57
CA ALA A 24 4.64 34.04 23.08
C ALA A 24 5.63 33.29 22.19
N SER A 25 6.88 33.17 22.65
CA SER A 25 7.72 32.05 22.27
C SER A 25 7.06 30.82 22.91
N ALA A 26 5.95 30.40 22.32
CA ALA A 26 5.54 29.02 22.41
C ALA A 26 6.61 28.29 21.59
N ALA A 27 7.66 27.84 22.28
CA ALA A 27 8.33 26.63 21.89
C ALA A 27 7.27 25.52 21.95
N ASN A 28 6.40 25.49 20.93
CA ASN A 28 5.63 24.31 20.61
C ASN A 28 6.69 23.32 20.16
N SER A 29 7.14 22.51 21.12
CA SER A 29 7.75 21.24 20.80
C SER A 29 6.73 20.51 19.93
N SER A 30 6.91 20.59 18.61
CA SER A 30 6.35 19.65 17.66
C SER A 30 7.02 18.30 17.90
N PHE A 31 6.82 17.74 19.08
CA PHE A 31 7.11 16.36 19.37
C PHE A 31 5.93 15.58 18.81
N SER A 32 6.25 14.76 17.83
CA SER A 32 5.37 13.97 16.98
C SER A 32 4.22 13.31 17.75
N LYS A 33 2.99 13.44 17.23
CA LYS A 33 1.80 12.69 17.69
C LYS A 33 1.96 11.16 17.60
N THR A 34 3.09 10.64 17.09
CA THR A 34 3.40 9.20 17.09
C THR A 34 3.61 8.61 18.50
N SER A 35 3.72 9.42 19.55
CA SER A 35 3.91 8.94 20.93
C SER A 35 2.69 8.24 21.55
N GLN A 36 1.57 8.10 20.83
CA GLN A 36 0.37 7.38 21.28
C GLN A 36 0.14 6.04 20.58
N LEU A 37 1.01 5.65 19.65
CA LEU A 37 0.85 4.43 18.88
C LEU A 37 1.61 3.27 19.55
N ASP A 38 0.98 2.11 19.61
CA ASP A 38 1.60 0.90 20.15
C ASP A 38 2.79 0.50 19.28
N ARG A 39 3.83 -0.08 19.90
CA ARG A 39 4.99 -0.56 19.16
C ARG A 39 4.61 -1.77 18.32
N ALA A 40 5.14 -1.86 17.11
CA ALA A 40 4.96 -3.01 16.25
C ALA A 40 6.27 -3.40 15.56
N THR A 41 6.38 -4.69 15.24
CA THR A 41 7.55 -5.27 14.60
C THR A 41 7.12 -6.09 13.39
N LEU A 42 7.74 -5.81 12.25
CA LEU A 42 7.63 -6.59 11.02
C LEU A 42 8.85 -7.50 10.90
N THR A 43 8.64 -8.81 10.93
CA THR A 43 9.69 -9.83 10.82
C THR A 43 9.54 -10.57 9.50
N ILE A 44 10.60 -10.60 8.68
CA ILE A 44 10.65 -11.44 7.48
C ILE A 44 11.27 -12.78 7.83
N LYS A 45 10.72 -13.87 7.30
CA LYS A 45 11.30 -15.22 7.42
C LYS A 45 12.74 -15.24 6.92
N ASP A 46 13.66 -15.69 7.76
CA ASP A 46 15.11 -15.76 7.49
C ASP A 46 15.73 -14.40 7.06
N GLY A 47 15.09 -13.28 7.45
CA GLY A 47 15.39 -11.95 6.93
C GLY A 47 15.52 -10.86 8.00
N PRO A 48 15.58 -9.59 7.57
CA PRO A 48 15.66 -8.46 8.48
C PRO A 48 14.36 -8.26 9.28
N VAL A 49 14.52 -7.62 10.44
CA VAL A 49 13.43 -7.21 11.34
C VAL A 49 13.31 -5.70 11.28
N PHE A 50 12.09 -5.20 11.11
CA PHE A 50 11.79 -3.78 11.05
C PHE A 50 10.91 -3.38 12.22
N ASN A 51 11.32 -2.32 12.93
CA ASN A 51 10.56 -1.77 14.04
C ASN A 51 9.75 -0.57 13.56
N GLY A 52 8.54 -0.41 14.11
CA GLY A 52 7.65 0.68 13.78
C GLY A 52 6.56 0.86 14.83
N TYR A 53 5.48 1.51 14.39
CA TYR A 53 4.33 1.85 15.22
C TYR A 53 3.06 1.32 14.58
N SER A 54 2.24 0.64 15.36
CA SER A 54 0.92 0.17 14.93
C SER A 54 -0.05 1.33 14.87
N PHE A 55 -0.78 1.48 13.76
CA PHE A 55 -1.90 2.42 13.66
C PHE A 55 -3.20 1.75 13.19
N GLY A 56 -3.15 0.48 12.77
CA GLY A 56 -4.31 -0.26 12.29
C GLY A 56 -5.04 -1.01 13.40
N ALA A 57 -5.62 -2.15 13.05
CA ALA A 57 -6.21 -3.08 14.01
C ALA A 57 -5.13 -3.75 14.88
N ASN A 58 -5.41 -3.94 16.17
CA ASN A 58 -4.52 -4.63 17.09
C ASN A 58 -4.62 -6.16 16.91
N LYS A 59 -3.98 -6.68 15.85
CA LYS A 59 -3.96 -8.10 15.50
C LYS A 59 -2.58 -8.51 15.00
N ASN A 60 -2.07 -9.62 15.55
CA ASN A 60 -0.89 -10.30 15.02
C ASN A 60 -1.27 -11.07 13.75
N ILE A 61 -0.49 -10.89 12.68
CA ILE A 61 -0.77 -11.50 11.38
C ILE A 61 0.49 -12.08 10.76
N SER A 62 0.31 -13.13 9.96
CA SER A 62 1.33 -13.68 9.07
C SER A 62 0.80 -13.76 7.65
N GLY A 63 1.67 -13.52 6.67
CA GLY A 63 1.35 -13.74 5.26
C GLY A 63 2.52 -13.40 4.35
N GLU A 64 2.26 -13.37 3.04
CA GLU A 64 3.28 -13.05 2.04
C GLU A 64 3.48 -11.53 1.94
N ALA A 65 4.69 -11.04 2.20
CA ALA A 65 5.05 -9.65 1.98
C ALA A 65 5.31 -9.37 0.51
N VAL A 66 4.54 -8.43 -0.03
CA VAL A 66 4.63 -7.93 -1.40
C VAL A 66 4.77 -6.42 -1.38
N PHE A 67 5.29 -5.83 -2.45
CA PHE A 67 5.36 -4.38 -2.56
C PHE A 67 4.63 -3.89 -3.80
N THR A 68 4.05 -2.69 -3.70
CA THR A 68 3.49 -1.97 -4.83
C THR A 68 4.22 -0.66 -5.06
N THR A 69 4.48 -0.37 -6.34
CA THR A 69 5.07 0.88 -6.82
C THR A 69 4.03 1.95 -7.15
N SER A 70 2.74 1.67 -6.93
CA SER A 70 1.68 2.66 -7.08
C SER A 70 1.92 3.85 -6.16
N LEU A 71 2.03 5.04 -6.75
CA LEU A 71 2.24 6.30 -6.02
C LEU A 71 0.95 6.82 -5.38
N VAL A 72 -0.19 6.47 -5.97
CA VAL A 72 -1.54 6.88 -5.58
C VAL A 72 -2.47 5.68 -5.66
N GLY A 73 -3.66 5.81 -5.09
CA GLY A 73 -4.68 4.76 -5.13
C GLY A 73 -4.50 3.68 -4.06
N TYR A 74 -4.08 4.04 -2.84
CA TYR A 74 -4.01 3.09 -1.74
C TYR A 74 -5.38 2.48 -1.36
N PRO A 75 -6.54 3.20 -1.40
CA PRO A 75 -7.82 2.55 -1.14
C PRO A 75 -8.14 1.46 -2.16
N GLU A 76 -7.96 1.77 -3.45
CA GLU A 76 -8.17 0.87 -4.58
C GLU A 76 -7.25 -0.35 -4.45
N SER A 77 -5.95 -0.11 -4.20
CA SER A 77 -4.95 -1.17 -4.00
C SER A 77 -5.29 -2.07 -2.81
N MET A 78 -5.76 -1.52 -1.69
CA MET A 78 -6.13 -2.32 -0.52
C MET A 78 -7.39 -3.16 -0.75
N THR A 79 -8.29 -2.70 -1.63
CA THR A 79 -9.51 -3.44 -2.00
C THR A 79 -9.33 -4.40 -3.18
N ASP A 80 -8.17 -4.46 -3.82
CA ASP A 80 -7.91 -5.41 -4.91
C ASP A 80 -7.89 -6.86 -4.40
N PRO A 81 -8.78 -7.75 -4.89
CA PRO A 81 -8.83 -9.17 -4.54
C PRO A 81 -7.51 -9.94 -4.68
N SER A 82 -6.59 -9.45 -5.51
CA SER A 82 -5.29 -10.08 -5.76
C SER A 82 -4.39 -10.09 -4.52
N TYR A 83 -4.54 -9.11 -3.61
CA TYR A 83 -3.76 -9.00 -2.37
C TYR A 83 -4.33 -9.82 -1.21
N LYS A 84 -5.31 -10.69 -1.44
CA LYS A 84 -5.90 -11.51 -0.38
C LYS A 84 -4.82 -12.37 0.31
N GLY A 85 -4.69 -12.22 1.62
CA GLY A 85 -3.70 -12.95 2.42
C GLY A 85 -2.27 -12.37 2.37
N GLN A 86 -2.08 -11.23 1.72
CA GLN A 86 -0.77 -10.60 1.56
C GLN A 86 -0.61 -9.35 2.44
N ILE A 87 0.64 -9.08 2.82
CA ILE A 87 1.06 -7.86 3.51
C ILE A 87 1.60 -6.89 2.46
N LEU A 88 0.89 -5.79 2.27
CA LEU A 88 1.18 -4.82 1.20
C LEU A 88 2.13 -3.72 1.70
N CYS A 89 3.33 -3.67 1.12
CA CYS A 89 4.30 -2.60 1.34
C CYS A 89 4.15 -1.51 0.28
N PHE A 90 3.85 -0.29 0.72
CA PHE A 90 3.82 0.87 -0.17
C PHE A 90 5.22 1.46 -0.32
N THR A 91 5.69 1.63 -1.57
CA THR A 91 6.95 2.33 -1.82
C THR A 91 6.83 3.84 -1.61
N GLN A 92 5.62 4.38 -1.74
CA GLN A 92 5.35 5.80 -1.49
C GLN A 92 5.54 6.09 0.01
N PRO A 93 6.41 7.05 0.38
CA PRO A 93 6.78 7.24 1.79
C PRO A 93 5.63 7.80 2.64
N LEU A 94 4.78 8.66 2.07
CA LEU A 94 3.65 9.27 2.77
C LEU A 94 2.34 8.66 2.27
N ILE A 95 1.63 7.95 3.15
CA ILE A 95 0.36 7.29 2.85
C ILE A 95 -0.74 7.79 3.80
N GLY A 96 -1.97 7.95 3.30
CA GLY A 96 -3.14 8.40 4.08
C GLY A 96 -3.49 9.88 3.94
N ASN A 97 -2.71 10.65 3.16
CA ASN A 97 -2.85 12.10 3.01
C ASN A 97 -4.22 12.55 2.48
N TYR A 98 -4.85 11.75 1.61
CA TYR A 98 -6.18 12.05 1.07
C TYR A 98 -7.31 11.25 1.74
N GLY A 99 -7.03 10.60 2.87
CA GLY A 99 -8.04 9.85 3.63
C GLY A 99 -8.65 8.69 2.84
N VAL A 100 -9.82 8.22 3.27
CA VAL A 100 -10.53 7.12 2.62
C VAL A 100 -11.90 7.62 2.16
N PRO A 101 -12.27 7.40 0.88
CA PRO A 101 -13.59 7.78 0.38
C PRO A 101 -14.68 6.84 0.91
N SER A 102 -15.94 7.23 0.75
CA SER A 102 -17.07 6.40 1.21
C SER A 102 -17.05 5.01 0.56
N SER A 103 -17.06 3.97 1.40
CA SER A 103 -17.11 2.57 0.96
C SER A 103 -18.52 2.09 0.58
N THR A 104 -19.54 2.95 0.64
CA THR A 104 -20.95 2.58 0.36
C THR A 104 -21.54 3.26 -0.87
N LEU A 105 -20.88 4.28 -1.40
CA LEU A 105 -21.36 5.01 -2.56
C LEU A 105 -21.27 4.12 -3.80
N LYS A 106 -22.41 4.03 -4.49
CA LYS A 106 -22.53 3.27 -5.73
C LYS A 106 -22.69 4.17 -6.94
N ASP A 107 -22.25 3.67 -8.09
CA ASP A 107 -22.42 4.32 -9.38
C ASP A 107 -23.78 3.97 -10.03
N GLN A 108 -23.96 4.42 -11.27
CA GLN A 108 -25.16 4.15 -12.08
C GLN A 108 -25.36 2.66 -12.42
N PHE A 109 -24.31 1.85 -12.29
CA PHE A 109 -24.32 0.41 -12.55
C PHE A 109 -24.45 -0.40 -11.25
N ASN A 110 -24.72 0.24 -10.11
CA ASN A 110 -24.83 -0.38 -8.79
C ASN A 110 -23.51 -1.03 -8.32
N LEU A 111 -22.37 -0.58 -8.86
CA LEU A 111 -21.01 -0.94 -8.44
C LEU A 111 -20.46 0.11 -7.47
N LEU A 112 -19.48 -0.27 -6.65
CA LEU A 112 -18.83 0.66 -5.72
C LEU A 112 -18.04 1.70 -6.49
N LYS A 113 -18.28 2.98 -6.19
CA LYS A 113 -17.72 4.08 -6.99
C LYS A 113 -16.22 4.29 -6.78
N TYR A 114 -15.71 3.99 -5.58
CA TYR A 114 -14.34 4.32 -5.18
C TYR A 114 -13.54 3.11 -4.67
N MET A 115 -14.12 1.90 -4.75
CA MET A 115 -13.51 0.68 -4.21
C MET A 115 -13.56 -0.41 -5.27
N GLU A 116 -12.51 -1.20 -5.39
CA GLU A 116 -12.42 -2.32 -6.33
C GLU A 116 -13.18 -3.55 -5.83
N SER A 117 -13.41 -3.65 -4.52
CA SER A 117 -14.23 -4.71 -3.94
C SER A 117 -14.96 -4.26 -2.67
N PRO A 118 -15.95 -5.03 -2.18
CA PRO A 118 -16.75 -4.67 -1.01
C PRO A 118 -16.00 -4.59 0.32
N SER A 119 -14.81 -5.18 0.40
CA SER A 119 -14.01 -5.25 1.62
C SER A 119 -12.53 -5.08 1.31
N VAL A 120 -11.75 -4.65 2.31
CA VAL A 120 -10.28 -4.69 2.22
C VAL A 120 -9.83 -6.15 2.11
N GLN A 121 -8.91 -6.43 1.19
CA GLN A 121 -8.47 -7.79 0.86
C GLN A 121 -7.09 -8.08 1.46
N CYS A 122 -6.21 -7.08 1.55
CA CYS A 122 -4.92 -7.24 2.22
C CYS A 122 -5.11 -7.49 3.72
N ILE A 123 -4.25 -8.34 4.29
CA ILE A 123 -4.29 -8.66 5.73
C ILE A 123 -3.57 -7.59 6.56
N GLY A 124 -2.60 -6.92 5.95
CA GLY A 124 -1.91 -5.80 6.56
C GLY A 124 -1.17 -4.91 5.57
N ILE A 125 -0.79 -3.73 6.06
CA ILE A 125 -0.07 -2.73 5.28
C ILE A 125 1.19 -2.25 6.00
N VAL A 126 2.23 -1.95 5.23
CA VAL A 126 3.51 -1.40 5.70
C VAL A 126 3.75 -0.07 5.00
N VAL A 127 3.94 0.99 5.79
CA VAL A 127 4.18 2.35 5.30
C VAL A 127 5.38 2.97 6.01
N ALA A 128 6.04 3.91 5.35
CA ALA A 128 7.15 4.64 5.97
C ALA A 128 6.62 5.71 6.93
N ASP A 129 5.68 6.55 6.47
CA ASP A 129 5.02 7.57 7.26
C ASP A 129 3.51 7.58 6.96
N VAL A 130 2.71 7.66 8.02
CA VAL A 130 1.25 7.69 7.93
C VAL A 130 0.75 9.09 8.23
N ALA A 131 -0.07 9.64 7.34
CA ALA A 131 -0.77 10.87 7.59
C ALA A 131 -1.95 10.61 8.55
N LEU A 132 -1.80 11.05 9.81
CA LEU A 132 -2.86 10.97 10.83
C LEU A 132 -4.05 11.88 10.52
N GLU A 133 -3.77 13.00 9.86
CA GLU A 133 -4.76 13.96 9.38
C GLU A 133 -4.83 13.90 7.86
N TYR A 134 -6.05 13.91 7.32
CA TYR A 134 -6.29 13.82 5.89
C TYR A 134 -6.93 15.10 5.36
N SER A 135 -6.68 15.40 4.09
CA SER A 135 -7.30 16.53 3.41
C SER A 135 -7.62 16.18 1.96
N HIS A 136 -8.86 15.80 1.71
CA HIS A 136 -9.39 15.58 0.38
C HIS A 136 -10.91 15.71 0.37
N TRP A 137 -11.47 16.24 -0.71
CA TRP A 137 -12.90 16.56 -0.80
C TRP A 137 -13.81 15.31 -0.79
N THR A 138 -13.29 14.15 -1.20
CA THR A 138 -14.03 12.87 -1.13
C THR A 138 -13.82 12.10 0.17
N ALA A 139 -12.89 12.53 1.02
CA ALA A 139 -12.53 11.77 2.20
C ALA A 139 -13.63 11.81 3.26
N VAL A 140 -13.94 10.64 3.82
CA VAL A 140 -14.97 10.47 4.85
C VAL A 140 -14.36 10.05 6.19
N GLU A 141 -13.28 9.28 6.16
CA GLU A 141 -12.57 8.79 7.34
C GLU A 141 -11.05 8.76 7.12
N SER A 142 -10.28 8.64 8.21
CA SER A 142 -8.83 8.49 8.12
C SER A 142 -8.44 7.06 7.76
N LEU A 143 -7.24 6.88 7.19
CA LEU A 143 -6.71 5.54 6.90
C LEU A 143 -6.62 4.68 8.17
N GLN A 144 -6.24 5.28 9.30
CA GLN A 144 -6.21 4.60 10.60
C GLN A 144 -7.58 4.05 10.99
N GLN A 145 -8.62 4.89 10.95
CA GLN A 145 -9.99 4.47 11.29
C GLN A 145 -10.48 3.36 10.36
N TRP A 146 -10.16 3.47 9.08
CA TRP A 146 -10.52 2.46 8.10
C TRP A 146 -9.84 1.11 8.36
N CYS A 147 -8.53 1.09 8.60
CA CYS A 147 -7.79 -0.13 8.95
C CYS A 147 -8.32 -0.78 10.23
N GLN A 148 -8.62 0.01 11.26
CA GLN A 148 -9.22 -0.48 12.51
C GLN A 148 -10.60 -1.10 12.28
N ARG A 149 -11.45 -0.41 11.52
CA ARG A 149 -12.82 -0.86 11.19
C ARG A 149 -12.82 -2.13 10.33
N SER A 150 -11.87 -2.24 9.40
CA SER A 150 -11.72 -3.40 8.51
C SER A 150 -10.93 -4.56 9.14
N GLY A 151 -10.35 -4.39 10.33
CA GLY A 151 -9.57 -5.43 10.99
C GLY A 151 -8.20 -5.70 10.37
N VAL A 152 -7.62 -4.70 9.71
CA VAL A 152 -6.35 -4.78 8.96
C VAL A 152 -5.21 -4.28 9.83
N ALA A 153 -4.16 -5.09 9.99
CA ALA A 153 -2.97 -4.68 10.74
C ALA A 153 -2.16 -3.66 9.93
N ALA A 154 -1.64 -2.61 10.57
CA ALA A 154 -0.94 -1.56 9.84
C ALA A 154 0.23 -1.02 10.66
N ILE A 155 1.42 -0.98 10.03
CA ILE A 155 2.67 -0.52 10.66
C ILE A 155 3.23 0.68 9.91
N SER A 156 3.60 1.72 10.66
CA SER A 156 4.25 2.95 10.19
C SER A 156 5.66 3.08 10.79
N GLY A 157 6.52 3.92 10.22
CA GLY A 157 7.89 4.13 10.69
C GLY A 157 8.90 3.10 10.18
N VAL A 158 8.49 2.23 9.24
CA VAL A 158 9.36 1.21 8.64
C VAL A 158 10.15 1.83 7.48
N ASP A 159 11.44 1.49 7.35
CA ASP A 159 12.20 1.81 6.14
C ASP A 159 11.70 0.94 4.97
N THR A 160 10.64 1.40 4.30
CA THR A 160 10.03 0.71 3.16
C THR A 160 10.99 0.59 1.98
N ARG A 161 11.98 1.48 1.85
CA ARG A 161 12.98 1.41 0.79
C ARG A 161 13.91 0.23 1.02
N GLN A 162 14.42 0.05 2.24
CA GLN A 162 15.23 -1.11 2.59
C GLN A 162 14.44 -2.42 2.44
N LEU A 163 13.19 -2.43 2.91
CA LEU A 163 12.28 -3.57 2.76
C LEU A 163 12.05 -3.94 1.29
N VAL A 164 11.75 -2.97 0.43
CA VAL A 164 11.51 -3.19 -1.00
C VAL A 164 12.78 -3.65 -1.71
N SER A 165 13.95 -3.10 -1.36
CA SER A 165 15.24 -3.60 -1.87
C SER A 165 15.44 -5.08 -1.55
N TYR A 166 15.14 -5.49 -0.31
CA TYR A 166 15.21 -6.90 0.09
C TYR A 166 14.23 -7.78 -0.69
N LEU A 167 12.97 -7.35 -0.82
CA LEU A 167 11.93 -8.09 -1.55
C LEU A 167 12.22 -8.19 -3.06
N ARG A 168 12.88 -7.20 -3.66
CA ARG A 168 13.29 -7.26 -5.08
C ARG A 168 14.36 -8.32 -5.34
N ASP A 169 15.29 -8.48 -4.41
CA ASP A 169 16.41 -9.43 -4.57
C ASP A 169 15.97 -10.88 -4.31
N LYS A 170 15.14 -11.08 -3.29
CA LYS A 170 14.68 -12.42 -2.85
C LYS A 170 13.36 -12.86 -3.48
N GLY A 171 12.57 -11.93 -4.00
CA GLY A 171 11.17 -12.15 -4.35
C GLY A 171 10.26 -12.00 -3.13
N SER A 172 8.97 -12.31 -3.32
CA SER A 172 8.01 -12.31 -2.23
C SER A 172 8.43 -13.26 -1.12
N SER A 173 8.32 -12.79 0.13
CA SER A 173 8.83 -13.49 1.31
C SER A 173 7.75 -13.54 2.38
N LEU A 174 7.69 -14.62 3.15
CA LEU A 174 6.77 -14.70 4.27
C LEU A 174 7.19 -13.71 5.36
N ALA A 175 6.22 -12.97 5.89
CA ALA A 175 6.44 -11.99 6.93
C ALA A 175 5.34 -12.05 8.00
N LYS A 176 5.68 -11.57 9.19
CA LYS A 176 4.79 -11.49 10.35
C LYS A 176 4.79 -10.06 10.89
N ILE A 177 3.61 -9.51 11.17
CA ILE A 177 3.46 -8.27 11.94
C ILE A 177 3.02 -8.66 13.34
N THR A 178 3.77 -8.20 14.33
CA THR A 178 3.50 -8.38 15.76
C THR A 178 3.32 -7.01 16.41
N ILE A 179 2.31 -6.88 17.27
CA ILE A 179 2.00 -5.64 17.99
C ILE A 179 2.23 -5.88 19.48
N GLY A 180 2.96 -4.97 20.13
CA GLY A 180 3.34 -5.08 21.54
C GLY A 180 4.74 -5.67 21.77
N GLU A 181 5.17 -5.63 23.05
CA GLU A 181 6.47 -6.17 23.51
C GLU A 181 6.34 -7.60 24.11
N GLU A 182 5.14 -8.20 24.09
CA GLU A 182 4.94 -9.57 24.58
C GLU A 182 5.50 -10.60 23.59
N TYR A 183 6.70 -11.07 23.92
CA TYR A 183 7.30 -12.27 23.36
C TYR A 183 6.54 -13.48 23.91
N ASP A 184 5.35 -13.76 23.38
CA ASP A 184 4.61 -14.94 23.77
C ASP A 184 5.19 -16.14 23.01
N ALA A 185 5.99 -16.95 23.70
CA ALA A 185 6.66 -18.13 23.12
C ALA A 185 5.68 -19.18 22.58
N ASP A 186 4.39 -19.07 22.96
CA ASP A 186 3.30 -19.92 22.50
C ASP A 186 2.57 -19.35 21.26
N GLU A 187 2.79 -18.07 20.89
CA GLU A 187 2.34 -17.45 19.63
C GLU A 187 3.41 -17.52 18.52
N ASP A 188 4.21 -18.59 18.52
CA ASP A 188 4.90 -19.09 17.33
C ASP A 188 3.86 -19.63 16.33
N ALA A 189 2.93 -18.75 15.90
CA ALA A 189 2.16 -18.94 14.69
C ALA A 189 3.17 -19.15 13.59
N ALA A 190 3.27 -20.40 13.13
CA ALA A 190 4.03 -20.77 11.96
C ALA A 190 3.70 -19.77 10.85
N PHE A 191 4.69 -19.36 10.05
CA PHE A 191 4.42 -18.52 8.89
C PHE A 191 3.36 -19.19 8.02
N GLU A 192 2.13 -18.68 8.07
CA GLU A 192 1.04 -19.21 7.26
C GLU A 192 1.26 -18.72 5.82
N ASP A 193 1.54 -19.67 4.93
CA ASP A 193 1.63 -19.40 3.52
C ASP A 193 0.22 -19.38 2.92
N PRO A 194 -0.27 -18.24 2.42
CA PRO A 194 -1.58 -18.17 1.76
C PRO A 194 -1.66 -19.06 0.50
N ASP A 195 -0.53 -19.52 -0.06
CA ASP A 195 -0.51 -20.40 -1.21
C ASP A 195 -0.82 -21.88 -0.87
N CYS A 196 -0.80 -22.30 0.41
CA CYS A 196 -0.96 -23.73 0.77
C CYS A 196 -2.41 -24.26 0.61
N GLY A 197 -3.39 -23.37 0.43
CA GLY A 197 -4.81 -23.69 0.25
C GLY A 197 -5.26 -23.66 -1.22
N ALA A 198 -4.92 -24.66 -2.02
CA ALA A 198 -5.19 -24.72 -3.46
C ALA A 198 -6.67 -24.56 -3.90
N LYS A 199 -7.65 -24.66 -2.98
CA LYS A 199 -9.09 -24.60 -3.30
C LYS A 199 -9.76 -23.24 -3.04
N GLU A 200 -9.22 -22.40 -2.15
CA GLU A 200 -9.79 -21.06 -1.86
C GLU A 200 -9.12 -19.94 -2.65
N ASN A 201 -7.97 -20.22 -3.29
CA ASN A 201 -7.21 -19.29 -4.11
C ASN A 201 -7.76 -19.07 -5.53
N ILE A 202 -8.88 -19.71 -5.89
CA ILE A 202 -9.50 -19.58 -7.22
C ILE A 202 -9.88 -18.11 -7.51
N LEU A 203 -10.40 -17.37 -6.52
CA LEU A 203 -10.77 -15.96 -6.72
C LEU A 203 -9.53 -15.05 -6.91
N ARG A 204 -8.41 -15.33 -6.21
CA ARG A 204 -7.11 -14.67 -6.41
C ARG A 204 -6.52 -14.98 -7.79
N CYS A 205 -6.81 -16.16 -8.35
CA CYS A 205 -6.42 -16.51 -9.71
C CYS A 205 -7.28 -15.80 -10.78
N LEU A 206 -8.57 -15.53 -10.55
CA LEU A 206 -9.46 -15.12 -11.64
C LEU A 206 -9.32 -13.64 -12.06
N VAL A 207 -9.06 -12.72 -11.12
CA VAL A 207 -9.14 -11.27 -11.40
C VAL A 207 -7.94 -10.74 -12.20
N GLN A 208 -6.76 -11.37 -12.07
CA GLN A 208 -5.54 -10.99 -12.81
C GLN A 208 -4.83 -12.12 -13.55
N ARG A 209 -5.30 -13.37 -13.42
CA ARG A 209 -4.66 -14.53 -14.10
C ARG A 209 -5.53 -15.16 -15.17
N GLY A 210 -6.47 -14.43 -15.77
CA GLY A 210 -7.30 -14.92 -16.88
C GLY A 210 -6.45 -15.52 -18.00
N HIS A 211 -5.42 -14.79 -18.42
CA HIS A 211 -4.46 -15.25 -19.43
C HIS A 211 -3.70 -16.52 -18.97
N GLN A 212 -3.31 -16.59 -17.70
CA GLN A 212 -2.56 -17.73 -17.16
C GLN A 212 -3.43 -18.98 -17.03
N LEU A 213 -4.70 -18.83 -16.63
CA LEU A 213 -5.64 -19.94 -16.55
C LEU A 213 -5.90 -20.52 -17.93
N LEU A 214 -6.03 -19.65 -18.94
CA LEU A 214 -6.20 -20.07 -20.32
C LEU A 214 -4.96 -20.76 -20.86
N ALA A 215 -3.77 -20.23 -20.58
CA ALA A 215 -2.50 -20.86 -20.94
C ALA A 215 -2.32 -22.22 -20.25
N LEU A 216 -2.66 -22.34 -18.96
CA LEU A 216 -2.64 -23.62 -18.24
C LEU A 216 -3.65 -24.62 -18.84
N ALA A 217 -4.83 -24.14 -19.24
CA ALA A 217 -5.85 -24.97 -19.90
C ALA A 217 -5.41 -25.44 -21.29
N SER A 218 -4.59 -24.67 -22.00
CA SER A 218 -3.97 -25.07 -23.27
C SER A 218 -2.72 -25.95 -23.10
N GLY A 219 -2.31 -26.24 -21.86
CA GLY A 219 -1.20 -27.13 -21.53
C GLY A 219 0.15 -26.45 -21.27
N ALA A 220 0.19 -25.11 -21.27
CA ALA A 220 1.39 -24.35 -20.91
C ALA A 220 1.68 -24.40 -19.41
N LYS A 221 2.83 -23.88 -18.99
CA LYS A 221 3.26 -23.77 -17.59
C LYS A 221 3.37 -22.31 -17.16
N THR A 222 3.29 -22.09 -15.84
CA THR A 222 3.51 -20.77 -15.23
C THR A 222 4.74 -20.77 -14.33
N ILE A 223 5.41 -19.62 -14.27
CA ILE A 223 6.62 -19.38 -13.48
C ILE A 223 6.38 -18.24 -12.49
N LYS A 224 6.93 -18.34 -11.27
CA LYS A 224 6.84 -17.28 -10.24
C LYS A 224 7.84 -16.16 -10.56
N LEU A 225 7.36 -14.92 -10.62
CA LEU A 225 8.15 -13.72 -10.91
C LEU A 225 8.80 -13.17 -9.63
N LYS A 226 9.86 -12.36 -9.81
CA LYS A 226 10.60 -11.72 -8.70
C LYS A 226 10.28 -10.24 -8.52
N ALA A 227 9.85 -9.56 -9.57
CA ALA A 227 9.62 -8.13 -9.53
C ALA A 227 8.51 -7.72 -10.48
N HIS A 228 7.80 -6.66 -10.12
CA HIS A 228 6.78 -6.02 -10.94
C HIS A 228 7.33 -4.65 -11.34
N ASN A 229 7.24 -4.28 -12.61
CA ASN A 229 7.12 -2.92 -13.17
C ASN A 229 7.35 -3.01 -14.67
N ILE A 230 6.31 -2.84 -15.49
CA ILE A 230 6.30 -3.54 -16.77
C ILE A 230 5.73 -2.62 -17.87
N PRO A 231 6.58 -1.84 -18.55
CA PRO A 231 6.27 -1.43 -19.92
C PRO A 231 5.98 -2.70 -20.75
N ALA A 232 4.74 -2.84 -21.21
CA ALA A 232 4.29 -3.94 -22.05
C ALA A 232 4.45 -3.56 -23.53
N LEU A 233 5.29 -4.30 -24.25
CA LEU A 233 5.48 -4.17 -25.68
C LEU A 233 4.48 -5.05 -26.41
N ASP A 234 3.67 -4.44 -27.26
CA ASP A 234 2.85 -5.12 -28.26
C ASP A 234 3.77 -5.65 -29.37
N LEU A 235 3.85 -6.98 -29.51
CA LEU A 235 4.71 -7.63 -30.51
C LEU A 235 4.18 -7.49 -31.94
N ILE A 236 2.89 -7.22 -32.13
CA ILE A 236 2.28 -7.04 -33.45
C ILE A 236 2.49 -5.60 -33.94
N THR A 237 2.17 -4.62 -33.11
CA THR A 237 2.21 -3.20 -33.52
C THR A 237 3.55 -2.53 -33.23
N GLY A 238 4.39 -3.14 -32.39
CA GLY A 238 5.65 -2.56 -31.92
C GLY A 238 5.46 -1.38 -30.96
N LYS A 239 4.24 -1.16 -30.45
CA LYS A 239 3.94 -0.07 -29.52
C LYS A 239 4.21 -0.50 -28.08
N CYS A 240 4.77 0.42 -27.29
CA CYS A 240 4.96 0.23 -25.87
C CYS A 240 3.81 0.90 -25.10
N HIS A 241 3.23 0.17 -24.16
CA HIS A 241 2.18 0.61 -23.28
C HIS A 241 2.67 0.60 -21.82
N ILE A 242 2.25 1.59 -21.04
CA ILE A 242 2.45 1.56 -19.59
C ILE A 242 1.20 0.95 -18.97
N THR A 243 1.36 -0.18 -18.31
CA THR A 243 0.26 -0.98 -17.74
C THR A 243 0.35 -0.98 -16.21
N SER A 244 -0.80 -1.15 -15.57
CA SER A 244 -0.86 -1.44 -14.12
C SER A 244 -0.90 -2.94 -13.93
N GLN A 245 0.03 -3.50 -13.16
CA GLN A 245 0.18 -4.94 -13.00
C GLN A 245 0.41 -5.36 -11.56
N ASN A 246 -0.23 -6.47 -11.17
CA ASN A 246 -0.17 -7.00 -9.81
C ASN A 246 -0.24 -8.55 -9.81
N HIS A 247 0.49 -9.20 -10.73
CA HIS A 247 0.61 -10.66 -10.77
C HIS A 247 2.04 -11.12 -10.44
N GLY A 248 2.15 -12.06 -9.50
CA GLY A 248 3.42 -12.68 -9.12
C GLY A 248 3.83 -13.88 -9.97
N TYR A 249 3.12 -14.16 -11.06
CA TYR A 249 3.37 -15.30 -11.96
C TYR A 249 3.28 -14.84 -13.41
N ALA A 250 3.98 -15.51 -14.32
CA ALA A 250 3.90 -15.32 -15.77
C ALA A 250 3.78 -16.68 -16.49
N VAL A 251 3.30 -16.66 -17.73
CA VAL A 251 3.25 -17.85 -18.60
C VAL A 251 4.63 -18.08 -19.21
N ASP A 252 5.10 -19.32 -19.17
CA ASP A 252 6.34 -19.72 -19.84
C ASP A 252 6.07 -19.92 -21.34
N THR A 253 6.54 -18.98 -22.15
CA THR A 253 6.34 -18.96 -23.61
C THR A 253 6.96 -20.16 -24.31
N SER A 254 7.98 -20.80 -23.73
CA SER A 254 8.60 -22.00 -24.31
C SER A 254 7.70 -23.24 -24.23
N THR A 255 6.65 -23.18 -23.41
CA THR A 255 5.70 -24.26 -23.19
C THR A 255 4.37 -24.07 -23.90
N LEU A 256 4.22 -22.98 -24.66
CA LEU A 256 3.03 -22.74 -25.48
C LEU A 256 2.95 -23.74 -26.63
N SER A 257 1.73 -24.20 -26.94
CA SER A 257 1.49 -25.01 -28.13
C SER A 257 1.54 -24.15 -29.40
N GLU A 258 1.69 -24.79 -30.57
CA GLU A 258 1.79 -24.10 -31.86
C GLU A 258 0.55 -23.25 -32.22
N GLU A 259 -0.56 -23.40 -31.50
CA GLU A 259 -1.79 -22.64 -31.69
C GLU A 259 -1.77 -21.26 -31.00
N TRP A 260 -0.81 -21.03 -30.11
CA TRP A 260 -0.68 -19.83 -29.30
C TRP A 260 0.63 -19.12 -29.54
N GLU A 261 0.58 -17.80 -29.51
CA GLU A 261 1.76 -16.93 -29.58
C GLU A 261 1.75 -15.88 -28.47
N PRO A 262 2.92 -15.41 -28.02
CA PRO A 262 2.99 -14.26 -27.12
C PRO A 262 2.50 -13.00 -27.86
N TYR A 263 1.69 -12.20 -27.18
CA TYR A 263 1.11 -10.97 -27.73
C TYR A 263 1.75 -9.72 -27.09
N PHE A 264 1.80 -9.69 -25.75
CA PHE A 264 2.54 -8.67 -25.01
C PHE A 264 3.72 -9.25 -24.25
N THR A 265 4.83 -8.52 -24.23
CA THR A 265 6.03 -8.87 -23.47
C THR A 265 6.51 -7.69 -22.65
N ASN A 266 6.94 -7.96 -21.42
CA ASN A 266 7.58 -6.97 -20.56
C ASN A 266 8.96 -6.58 -21.10
N LEU A 267 9.23 -5.28 -21.28
CA LEU A 267 10.56 -4.84 -21.72
C LEU A 267 11.65 -4.92 -20.64
N ASN A 268 11.29 -5.01 -19.36
CA ASN A 268 12.26 -4.99 -18.26
C ASN A 268 12.86 -6.37 -17.96
N ASP A 269 12.06 -7.43 -17.97
CA ASP A 269 12.50 -8.79 -17.65
C ASP A 269 12.14 -9.84 -18.71
N LEU A 270 11.49 -9.42 -19.80
CA LEU A 270 11.05 -10.27 -20.90
C LEU A 270 9.98 -11.31 -20.50
N SER A 271 9.28 -11.12 -19.37
CA SER A 271 8.11 -11.91 -19.00
C SER A 271 6.97 -11.74 -19.99
N ASN A 272 6.16 -12.80 -20.12
CA ASN A 272 4.96 -12.77 -20.93
C ASN A 272 3.81 -12.14 -20.16
N GLU A 273 3.16 -11.16 -20.80
CA GLU A 273 2.06 -10.39 -20.25
C GLU A 273 0.71 -10.79 -20.84
N GLU A 274 0.69 -11.29 -22.08
CA GLU A 274 -0.54 -11.67 -22.77
C GLU A 274 -0.26 -12.69 -23.88
N THR A 275 -1.20 -13.63 -24.11
CA THR A 275 -1.10 -14.63 -25.18
C THR A 275 -2.29 -14.53 -26.12
N SER A 276 -2.05 -14.69 -27.42
CA SER A 276 -3.09 -14.71 -28.45
C SER A 276 -3.15 -16.08 -29.12
N MET A 277 -4.35 -16.52 -29.51
CA MET A 277 -4.50 -17.63 -30.46
C MET A 277 -4.24 -17.14 -31.88
N ASN A 278 -3.53 -17.95 -32.67
CA ASN A 278 -3.18 -17.63 -34.07
C ASN A 278 -4.40 -17.39 -34.99
N THR A 279 -5.58 -17.88 -34.60
CA THR A 279 -6.84 -17.67 -35.34
C THR A 279 -7.50 -16.32 -35.05
N ASN A 280 -6.91 -15.46 -34.20
CA ASN A 280 -7.44 -14.16 -33.75
C ASN A 280 -8.86 -14.20 -33.16
N GLN A 281 -9.31 -15.37 -32.68
CA GLN A 281 -10.63 -15.53 -32.05
C GLN A 281 -10.59 -15.37 -30.53
N LEU A 282 -9.41 -15.45 -29.91
CA LEU A 282 -9.22 -15.32 -28.48
C LEU A 282 -7.90 -14.57 -28.17
N MET A 283 -8.03 -13.44 -27.48
CA MET A 283 -6.96 -12.66 -26.84
C MET A 283 -7.35 -12.48 -25.38
N VAL A 284 -6.45 -12.77 -24.44
CA VAL A 284 -6.69 -12.69 -22.99
C VAL A 284 -5.44 -12.25 -22.26
#